data_AF-A0A822D770-F1
#
_entry.id   AF-A0A822D770-F1
#
_cell.length_a   1.000
_cell.length_b   1.000
_cell.length_c   1.000
_cell.angle_alpha   90.00
_cell.angle_beta   90.00
_cell.angle_gamma   90.00
#
_symmetry.space_group_name_H-M   'P 1'
#
loop_
_entity.id
_entity.type
_entity.pdbx_description
1 polymer ?
#
loop_
_entity_poly.entity_id
_entity_poly.type
_entity_poly.pdbx_seq_one_letter_code
_entity_poly.pdbx_strand_id
1 'polypeptide(L)' 'GNSSTILGEKFNVEGIPALVVLSPTCDKITADGVEEIRVASKKALDQWSQGKRLFWSREPREDEYV' A
#
# COMPACT_ATOMS: atom_id res chain seq x y z
N GLY A 1 19.10 -1.37 -12.33
CA GLY A 1 17.91 -2.20 -12.58
C GLY A 1 16.72 -1.28 -12.73
N ASN A 2 15.88 -1.48 -13.74
CA ASN A 2 14.75 -0.62 -14.05
C ASN A 2 13.57 -0.91 -13.10
N SER A 3 13.73 -0.60 -11.81
CA SER A 3 12.74 -0.89 -10.76
C SER A 3 11.35 -0.30 -11.05
N SER A 4 11.29 0.77 -11.86
CA SER A 4 10.05 1.39 -12.32
C SER A 4 9.20 0.46 -13.20
N THR A 5 9.82 -0.28 -14.12
CA THR A 5 9.11 -1.15 -15.07
C THR A 5 8.51 -2.37 -14.35
N ILE A 6 9.26 -2.95 -13.41
CA ILE A 6 8.84 -4.12 -12.64
C ILE A 6 7.60 -3.81 -11.77
N LEU A 7 7.59 -2.64 -11.11
CA LEU A 7 6.45 -2.25 -10.28
C LEU A 7 5.24 -1.85 -11.13
N GLY A 8 5.47 -1.19 -12.27
CA GLY A 8 4.41 -0.84 -13.22
C GLY A 8 3.71 -2.10 -13.76
N GLU A 9 4.46 -3.10 -14.21
CA GLU A 9 3.92 -4.38 -14.68
C GLU A 9 3.22 -5.14 -13.54
N LYS A 10 3.85 -5.26 -12.36
CA LYS A 10 3.30 -6.02 -11.21
C LYS A 10 1.95 -5.49 -10.76
N PHE A 11 1.75 -4.17 -10.81
CA PHE A 11 0.51 -3.54 -10.35
C PHE A 11 -0.39 -3.03 -11.48
N ASN A 12 -0.06 -3.36 -12.74
CA ASN A 12 -0.79 -2.92 -13.94
C ASN A 12 -1.01 -1.40 -13.98
N VAL A 13 0.05 -0.62 -13.75
CA VAL A 13 0.00 0.84 -13.82
C VAL A 13 0.06 1.27 -15.29
N GLU A 14 -1.09 1.69 -15.84
CA GLU A 14 -1.22 2.10 -17.25
C GLU A 14 -0.93 3.60 -17.48
N GLY A 15 -0.89 4.41 -16.42
CA GLY A 15 -0.67 5.86 -16.52
C GLY A 15 -0.35 6.51 -15.18
N ILE A 16 0.04 7.79 -15.22
CA ILE A 16 0.32 8.60 -14.02
C ILE A 16 -0.64 9.80 -13.94
N PRO A 17 -1.01 10.26 -12.73
CA PRO A 17 -0.58 9.77 -11.42
C PRO A 17 -1.18 8.40 -11.05
N ALA A 18 -0.43 7.59 -10.29
CA ALA A 18 -0.86 6.29 -9.78
C ALA A 18 -0.51 6.14 -8.30
N LEU A 19 -1.38 5.46 -7.53
CA LEU A 19 -1.19 5.20 -6.11
C LEU A 19 -1.68 3.78 -5.80
N VAL A 20 -0.74 2.88 -5.56
CA VAL A 20 -1.00 1.52 -5.11
C VAL A 20 -0.76 1.47 -3.60
N VAL A 21 -1.70 0.92 -2.85
CA VAL A 21 -1.62 0.78 -1.40
C VAL A 21 -1.50 -0.70 -1.06
N LEU A 22 -0.47 -1.02 -0.27
CA LEU A 22 -0.21 -2.38 0.20
C LEU A 22 -0.40 -2.47 1.71
N SER A 23 -0.78 -3.65 2.19
CA SER A 23 -0.71 -4.00 3.59
C SER A 23 0.75 -4.18 4.02
N PRO A 24 1.03 -4.24 5.33
CA PRO A 24 2.36 -4.58 5.84
C PRO A 24 2.84 -6.00 5.44
N THR A 25 1.91 -6.92 5.14
CA THR A 25 2.21 -8.26 4.61
C THR A 25 2.47 -8.28 3.10
N CYS A 26 2.56 -7.10 2.46
CA CYS A 26 2.70 -6.93 1.01
C CYS A 26 1.47 -7.36 0.19
N ASP A 27 0.32 -7.56 0.82
CA ASP A 27 -0.94 -7.82 0.12
C ASP A 27 -1.49 -6.51 -0.46
N LYS A 28 -2.05 -6.56 -1.68
CA LYS A 28 -2.62 -5.38 -2.31
C LYS A 28 -3.93 -4.98 -1.63
N ILE A 29 -3.97 -3.79 -1.04
CA ILE A 29 -5.20 -3.18 -0.51
C ILE A 29 -5.98 -2.54 -1.67
N THR A 30 -5.33 -1.70 -2.48
CA THR A 30 -5.93 -1.09 -3.67
C THR A 30 -4.87 -0.70 -4.71
N ALA A 31 -5.25 -0.67 -6.00
CA ALA A 31 -4.46 -0.04 -7.07
C ALA A 31 -5.08 1.30 -7.54
N ASP A 32 -6.27 1.63 -7.05
CA ASP A 32 -7.08 2.78 -7.48
C ASP A 32 -6.99 3.95 -6.48
N GLY A 33 -5.90 4.00 -5.70
CA GLY A 33 -5.79 4.91 -4.56
C GLY A 33 -5.90 6.39 -4.93
N VAL A 34 -5.59 6.77 -6.16
CA VAL A 34 -5.80 8.14 -6.68
C VAL A 34 -7.28 8.49 -6.70
N GLU A 35 -8.12 7.59 -7.22
CA GLU A 35 -9.56 7.84 -7.33
C GLU A 35 -10.24 7.81 -5.96
N GLU A 36 -9.86 6.86 -5.11
CA GLU A 36 -10.40 6.77 -3.75
C GLU A 36 -10.13 8.03 -2.92
N ILE A 37 -8.91 8.59 -3.02
CA ILE A 37 -8.57 9.87 -2.36
C ILE A 37 -9.34 11.03 -2.96
N ARG A 38 -9.49 11.08 -4.29
CA ARG A 38 -10.24 12.14 -4.98
C ARG A 38 -11.71 12.14 -4.58
N VAL A 39 -12.33 10.98 -4.48
CA VAL A 39 -13.76 10.83 -4.16
C VAL A 39 -14.01 11.08 -2.67
N ALA A 40 -13.27 10.44 -1.77
CA ALA A 40 -13.52 10.52 -0.33
C ALA A 40 -12.27 10.18 0.50
N SER A 41 -11.34 11.13 0.61
CA SER A 41 -10.05 10.94 1.27
C SER A 41 -10.11 10.34 2.68
N LYS A 42 -11.01 10.80 3.56
CA LYS A 42 -11.14 10.26 4.92
C LYS A 42 -11.56 8.79 4.91
N LYS A 43 -12.53 8.43 4.08
CA LYS A 43 -13.02 7.05 3.95
C LYS A 43 -11.94 6.13 3.39
N ALA A 44 -11.20 6.59 2.38
CA ALA A 44 -10.08 5.86 1.81
C ALA A 44 -9.02 5.56 2.89
N LEU A 45 -8.60 6.58 3.64
CA LEU A 45 -7.64 6.40 4.74
C LEU A 45 -8.14 5.46 5.83
N ASP A 46 -9.42 5.56 6.22
CA ASP A 46 -10.03 4.67 7.21
C ASP A 46 -10.01 3.21 6.71
N GLN A 47 -10.36 2.97 5.43
CA GLN A 47 -10.29 1.63 4.83
C GLN A 47 -8.86 1.09 4.77
N TRP A 48 -7.89 1.89 4.31
CA TRP A 48 -6.49 1.46 4.21
C TRP A 48 -5.86 1.19 5.58
N SER A 49 -6.32 1.88 6.61
CA SER A 49 -5.84 1.70 7.98
C SER A 49 -6.21 0.35 8.59
N GLN A 50 -7.21 -0.37 8.05
CA GLN A 50 -7.62 -1.67 8.60
C GLN A 50 -6.51 -2.73 8.55
N GLY A 51 -5.60 -2.62 7.57
CA GLY A 51 -4.38 -3.45 7.50
C GLY A 51 -3.32 -3.13 8.57
N LYS A 52 -3.38 -1.96 9.21
CA LYS A 52 -2.37 -1.53 10.21
C LYS A 52 -2.47 -2.28 11.54
N ARG A 53 -3.66 -2.76 11.87
CA ARG A 53 -3.98 -3.28 13.21
C ARG A 53 -3.34 -4.65 13.52
N LEU A 54 -2.72 -5.30 12.53
CA LEU A 54 -2.03 -6.58 12.73
C LEU A 54 -0.50 -6.48 12.76
N PHE A 55 0.08 -5.43 12.17
CA PHE A 55 1.54 -5.31 12.05
C PHE A 55 2.17 -4.54 13.20
N TRP A 56 1.64 -3.35 13.53
CA TRP A 56 2.17 -2.51 14.62
C TRP A 56 1.68 -2.91 16.01
N SER A 57 0.84 -3.94 16.09
CA SER A 57 0.34 -4.52 17.35
C SER A 57 1.19 -5.67 17.84
N ARG A 58 2.23 -6.05 17.10
CA ARG A 58 3.23 -7.02 17.52
C ARG A 58 4.43 -6.24 18.06
N GLU A 59 4.86 -6.53 19.29
CA GLU A 59 6.11 -5.98 19.80
C GLU A 59 7.25 -6.39 18.84
N PRO A 60 8.08 -5.44 18.37
CA PRO A 60 9.23 -5.78 17.54
C PRO A 60 10.13 -6.72 18.34
N ARG A 61 10.55 -7.82 17.71
CA ARG A 61 11.50 -8.74 18.36
C ARG A 61 12.90 -8.13 18.24
N GLU A 62 13.70 -8.24 19.30
CA GLU A 62 15.04 -7.63 19.37
C GLU A 62 15.99 -8.08 18.23
N ASP A 63 15.67 -9.19 17.56
CA ASP A 63 16.45 -9.77 16.45
C ASP A 63 16.14 -9.18 15.07
N GLU A 64 15.16 -8.28 14.96
CA GLU A 64 14.68 -7.75 13.67
C GLU A 64 15.50 -6.55 13.16
N TYR A 65 16.47 -6.06 13.94
CA TYR A 65 17.34 -4.91 13.62
C TYR A 65 18.80 -5.30 13.28
N VAL A 66 19.09 -6.59 13.08
CA VAL A 66 20.44 -7.10 12.81
C VAL A 66 20.76 -7.11 11.31
#